data_AF-A0A959ER71-F1
#
_entry.id   AF-A0A959ER71-F1
#
_cell.length_a   1.000
_cell.length_b   1.000
_cell.length_c   1.000
_cell.angle_alpha   90.00
_cell.angle_beta   90.00
_cell.angle_gamma   90.00
#
_symmetry.space_group_name_H-M   'P 1'
#
loop_
_entity.id
_entity.type
_entity.pdbx_description
1 polymer ?
#
loop_
_entity_poly.entity_id
_entity_poly.type
_entity_poly.pdbx_seq_one_letter_code
_entity_poly.pdbx_strand_id
1 'polypeptide(L)' 'LIDAQESHYLISPNLPSPMGAFLSAFAEESAAQETQAAKDGRLYDWSSVREELRRNGVIKQVSAQ' A
#
# COMPACT_ATOMS: atom_id res chain seq x y z
N LEU A 1 -3.02 11.75 -12.19
CA LEU A 1 -3.15 10.30 -11.89
C LEU A 1 -1.73 9.73 -11.78
N ILE A 2 -1.52 8.77 -10.89
CA ILE A 2 -0.25 8.01 -10.79
C ILE A 2 -0.53 6.57 -11.24
N ASP A 3 0.43 5.92 -11.90
CA ASP A 3 0.28 4.52 -12.33
C ASP A 3 0.41 3.61 -11.11
N ALA A 4 -0.62 2.80 -10.84
CA ALA A 4 -0.62 1.90 -9.69
C ALA A 4 0.47 0.81 -9.76
N GLN A 5 0.89 0.39 -10.96
CA GLN A 5 1.92 -0.64 -11.10
C GLN A 5 3.32 -0.11 -10.85
N GLU A 6 3.56 1.17 -11.13
CA GLU A 6 4.85 1.85 -10.92
C GLU A 6 4.90 2.65 -9.60
N SER A 7 3.79 2.68 -8.87
CA SER A 7 3.69 3.37 -7.58
C SER A 7 4.34 2.58 -6.45
N HIS A 8 4.75 3.33 -5.44
CA HIS A 8 5.35 2.84 -4.21
C HIS A 8 4.30 2.92 -3.11
N TYR A 9 4.17 1.86 -2.31
CA TYR A 9 3.09 1.76 -1.34
C TYR A 9 3.63 1.73 0.09
N LEU A 10 2.98 2.45 1.00
CA LEU A 10 3.24 2.38 2.43
C LEU A 10 1.98 1.91 3.15
N ILE A 11 2.10 0.83 3.91
CA ILE A 11 1.09 0.44 4.90
C ILE A 11 1.61 0.84 6.27
N SER A 12 0.94 1.80 6.91
CA SER A 12 1.38 2.35 8.20
C SER A 12 0.22 2.66 9.15
N PRO A 13 0.17 2.07 10.36
CA PRO A 13 -0.90 2.33 11.32
C PRO A 13 -1.01 3.80 11.74
N ASN A 14 0.07 4.57 11.60
CA ASN A 14 0.10 6.00 11.89
C ASN A 14 -0.33 6.88 10.70
N LEU A 15 -0.72 6.25 9.58
CA LEU A 15 -1.24 6.89 8.37
C LEU A 15 -2.65 6.36 8.05
N PRO A 16 -3.66 6.75 8.84
CA PRO A 16 -5.04 6.31 8.61
C PRO A 16 -5.55 6.85 7.27
N SER A 17 -5.93 5.94 6.38
CA SER A 17 -6.60 6.27 5.11
C SER A 17 -8.11 6.30 5.32
N PRO A 18 -8.84 7.29 4.79
CA PRO A 18 -10.31 7.35 4.87
C PRO A 18 -11.00 6.15 4.22
N MET A 19 -10.29 5.37 3.38
CA MET A 19 -10.79 4.13 2.78
C MET A 19 -10.37 2.85 3.52
N GLY A 20 -9.69 2.97 4.67
CA GLY A 20 -9.20 1.83 5.46
C GLY A 20 -7.84 1.29 5.01
N ALA A 21 -7.44 0.14 5.58
CA ALA A 21 -6.18 -0.58 5.29
C ALA A 21 -4.85 0.15 5.54
N PHE A 22 -4.87 1.41 6.01
CA PHE A 22 -3.65 2.18 6.31
C PHE A 22 -2.70 2.33 5.10
N LEU A 23 -3.24 2.20 3.89
CA LEU A 23 -2.48 2.15 2.64
C LEU A 23 -2.41 3.52 1.97
N SER A 24 -1.19 3.96 1.64
CA SER A 24 -0.91 5.15 0.84
C SER A 24 -0.01 4.83 -0.35
N ALA A 25 -0.24 5.48 -1.49
CA ALA A 25 0.53 5.30 -2.72
C ALA A 25 1.31 6.58 -3.07
N PHE A 26 2.54 6.41 -3.54
CA PHE A 26 3.48 7.46 -3.87
C PHE A 26 4.03 7.25 -5.27
N ALA A 27 4.19 8.33 -6.04
CA ALA A 27 4.81 8.26 -7.37
C ALA A 27 6.32 8.00 -7.28
N GLU A 28 6.98 8.59 -6.29
CA GLU A 28 8.43 8.55 -6.12
C GLU A 28 8.81 7.70 -4.91
N GLU A 29 9.86 6.89 -5.04
CA GLU A 29 10.40 6.08 -3.95
C GLU A 29 10.81 6.94 -2.76
N SER A 30 11.51 8.04 -3.02
CA SER A 30 12.00 8.96 -1.99
C SER A 30 10.86 9.51 -1.12
N ALA A 31 9.72 9.85 -1.72
CA ALA A 31 8.56 10.34 -0.97
C ALA A 31 7.97 9.26 -0.06
N ALA A 32 7.98 8.00 -0.52
CA ALA A 32 7.54 6.86 0.28
C ALA A 32 8.50 6.60 1.45
N GLN A 33 9.81 6.67 1.22
CA GLN A 33 10.85 6.51 2.25
C GLN A 33 10.82 7.62 3.29
N GLU A 34 10.69 8.89 2.87
CA GLU A 34 10.55 10.03 3.79
C GLU A 34 9.31 9.87 4.69
N THR A 35 8.18 9.46 4.09
CA THR A 35 6.96 9.23 4.85
C THR A 35 7.09 8.03 5.78
N GLN A 36 7.75 6.95 5.36
CA GLN A 36 8.04 5.79 6.21
C GLN A 36 8.89 6.20 7.41
N ALA A 37 9.94 7.01 7.21
CA ALA A 37 10.79 7.48 8.31
C ALA A 37 9.99 8.32 9.33
N ALA A 38 9.00 9.09 8.87
CA ALA A 38 8.18 9.94 9.73
C ALA A 38 6.98 9.23 10.37
N LYS A 39 6.43 8.20 9.72
CA LYS A 39 5.16 7.55 10.10
C LYS A 39 5.33 6.08 10.48
N ASP A 40 6.52 5.51 10.37
CA ASP A 40 6.76 4.07 10.50
C ASP A 40 5.95 3.28 9.45
N GLY A 41 6.04 1.95 9.50
CA GLY A 41 5.34 1.05 8.61
C GLY A 41 6.28 0.39 7.61
N ARG A 42 5.68 -0.29 6.62
CA ARG A 42 6.41 -1.09 5.65
C ARG A 42 6.11 -0.62 4.24
N LEU A 43 7.18 -0.46 3.47
CA LEU A 43 7.12 -0.18 2.05
C LEU A 43 6.84 -1.46 1.26
N TYR A 44 6.01 -1.34 0.23
CA TYR A 44 5.58 -2.42 -0.64
C TYR A 44 5.62 -1.93 -2.09
N ASP A 45 5.95 -2.84 -3.00
CA ASP A 45 5.60 -2.73 -4.42
C ASP A 45 4.15 -3.19 -4.67
N TRP A 46 3.65 -2.99 -5.88
CA TRP A 46 2.28 -3.36 -6.25
C TRP A 46 1.98 -4.86 -6.06
N SER A 47 2.91 -5.76 -6.39
CA SER A 47 2.71 -7.20 -6.20
C SER A 47 2.59 -7.57 -4.72
N SER A 48 3.48 -7.03 -3.90
CA SER A 48 3.57 -7.29 -2.47
C SER A 48 2.36 -6.71 -1.73
N VAL A 49 1.86 -5.54 -2.15
CA VAL A 49 0.65 -4.94 -1.56
C VAL A 49 -0.57 -5.81 -1.82
N ARG A 50 -0.71 -6.37 -3.02
CA ARG A 50 -1.85 -7.25 -3.35
C ARG A 50 -1.83 -8.53 -2.52
N GLU A 51 -0.65 -9.06 -2.24
CA GLU A 51 -0.50 -10.24 -1.38
C GLU A 51 -0.81 -9.91 0.08
N GLU A 52 -0.32 -8.78 0.60
CA GLU A 52 -0.61 -8.33 1.96
C GLU A 52 -2.11 -8.09 2.18
N LEU A 53 -2.77 -7.42 1.23
CA LEU A 53 -4.20 -7.17 1.29
C LEU A 53 -5.05 -8.45 1.14
N ARG A 54 -4.56 -9.45 0.40
CA ARG A 54 -5.16 -10.79 0.32
C ARG A 54 -5.01 -11.52 1.66
N ARG A 55 -3.81 -11.50 2.25
CA ARG A 55 -3.51 -12.11 3.55
C ARG A 55 -4.36 -11.53 4.67
N ASN A 56 -4.57 -10.23 4.66
CA ASN A 56 -5.37 -9.51 5.65
C ASN A 56 -6.88 -9.54 5.37
N GLY A 57 -7.33 -10.27 4.33
CA GLY A 57 -8.75 -10.48 4.02
C GLY A 57 -9.47 -9.25 3.48
N VAL A 58 -8.74 -8.19 3.09
CA VAL A 58 -9.30 -6.95 2.54
C VAL A 58 -9.81 -7.17 1.11
N ILE A 59 -9.18 -8.08 0.36
CA ILE A 59 -9.58 -8.45 -1.00
C ILE A 59 -10.17 -9.87 -0.96
N LYS A 60 -11.44 -10.02 -1.33
CA LYS A 60 -12.06 -11.34 -1.50
C LYS A 60 -11.62 -11.95 -2.83
N GLN A 61 -11.29 -13.25 -2.80
CA GLN A 61 -10.98 -14.04 -3.99
C GLN A 61 -12.15 -13.94 -4.99
N VAL A 62 -11.92 -13.33 -6.15
CA VAL A 62 -12.82 -13.52 -7.28
C VAL A 62 -12.38 -14.83 -7.92
N SER A 63 -13.11 -15.92 -7.61
CA SER A 63 -13.02 -17.13 -8.41
C SER A 63 -13.54 -16.79 -9.80
N ALA A 64 -12.64 -16.54 -10.74
CA ALA A 64 -12.97 -16.60 -12.15
C ALA A 64 -13.38 -18.06 -12.44
N GLN A 65 -14.68 -18.27 -12.64
CA GLN A 65 -15.26 -19.46 -13.25
C GLN A 65 -15.36 -19.21 -14.75
#